data_AF-A0A1C5NA57-F1
#
_entry.id   AF-A0A1C5NA57-F1
#
_cell.length_a   1.000
_cell.length_b   1.000
_cell.length_c   1.000
_cell.angle_alpha   90.00
_cell.angle_beta   90.00
_cell.angle_gamma   90.00
#
_symmetry.space_group_name_H-M   'P 1'
#
loop_
_entity.id
_entity.type
_entity.pdbx_description
1 polymer ?
#
loop_
_entity_poly.entity_id
_entity_poly.type
_entity_poly.pdbx_seq_one_letter_code
_entity_poly.pdbx_strand_id
1 'polypeptide(L)'
;MSCKPVCKLCDRLVLSQAVVFTGGNLEINLPAGAYNNGEKYCIVVAQAIPETATINAPVYITIGTGTTLYPLTKRNCAQVTACGIRTRTRYSVCVVTTPTGGSFRMLGQPCCSPSNNLSSIDGGTAAAPAT
;
A
#
# COMPACT_ATOMS: atom_id res chain seq x y z
N MET A 1 16.45 -10.09 -7.21
CA MET A 1 16.55 -11.36 -6.46
C MET A 1 15.21 -11.69 -5.80
N SER A 2 14.61 -12.83 -6.13
CA SER A 2 13.38 -13.30 -5.47
C SER A 2 13.78 -14.17 -4.27
N CYS A 3 13.84 -13.59 -3.07
CA CYS A 3 14.10 -14.37 -1.85
C CYS A 3 13.03 -15.46 -1.70
N LYS A 4 13.45 -16.74 -1.71
CA LYS A 4 12.57 -17.86 -1.33
C LYS A 4 12.14 -17.66 0.13
N PRO A 5 10.84 -17.70 0.44
CA PRO A 5 10.32 -17.38 1.78
C PRO A 5 10.77 -18.32 2.89
N VAL A 6 11.36 -19.46 2.55
CA VAL A 6 11.62 -20.58 3.47
C VAL A 6 13.06 -20.62 4.01
N CYS A 7 14.04 -19.99 3.37
CA CYS A 7 15.45 -20.13 3.79
C CYS A 7 16.11 -18.84 4.28
N LYS A 8 15.68 -17.66 3.82
CA LYS A 8 16.21 -16.36 4.28
C LYS A 8 15.13 -15.28 4.23
N LEU A 9 15.16 -14.38 5.21
CA LEU A 9 14.41 -13.14 5.11
C LEU A 9 14.88 -12.33 3.89
N CYS A 10 14.01 -11.47 3.41
CA CYS A 10 14.31 -10.58 2.30
C CYS A 10 15.46 -9.65 2.69
N ASP A 11 16.49 -9.50 1.85
CA ASP A 11 17.68 -8.70 2.19
C ASP A 11 17.32 -7.25 2.56
N ARG A 12 16.24 -6.74 1.94
CA ARG A 12 15.62 -5.44 2.26
C ARG A 12 14.29 -5.61 2.96
N LEU A 13 14.32 -6.26 4.12
CA LEU A 13 13.16 -6.30 5.00
C LEU A 13 12.99 -4.95 5.69
N VAL A 14 11.78 -4.41 5.61
CA VAL A 14 11.42 -3.16 6.27
C VAL A 14 10.20 -3.42 7.15
N LEU A 15 10.33 -3.19 8.45
CA LEU A 15 9.18 -3.20 9.36
C LEU A 15 8.61 -1.79 9.44
N SER A 16 7.29 -1.68 9.35
CA SER A 16 6.62 -0.41 9.64
C SER A 16 6.83 0.00 11.10
N GLN A 17 6.86 1.32 11.33
CA GLN A 17 6.98 1.95 12.64
C GLN A 17 5.61 2.32 13.23
N ALA A 18 4.67 2.71 12.37
CA ALA A 18 3.31 3.04 12.76
C ALA A 18 2.33 2.76 11.61
N VAL A 19 1.07 2.52 11.97
CA VAL A 19 -0.06 2.48 11.04
C VAL A 19 -1.12 3.42 11.61
N VAL A 20 -1.48 4.44 10.85
CA VAL A 20 -2.40 5.51 11.28
C VAL A 20 -3.50 5.67 10.25
N PHE A 21 -4.71 5.98 10.71
CA PHE A 21 -5.83 6.33 9.84
C PHE A 21 -6.12 7.82 10.00
N THR A 22 -5.92 8.60 8.95
CA THR A 22 -6.08 10.07 8.97
C THR A 22 -6.51 10.57 7.60
N GLY A 23 -7.36 11.61 7.57
CA GLY A 23 -7.84 12.20 6.31
C GLY A 23 -8.56 11.24 5.36
N GLY A 24 -9.10 10.12 5.87
CA GLY A 24 -9.72 9.06 5.05
C GLY A 24 -8.72 8.06 4.46
N ASN A 25 -7.43 8.19 4.76
CA ASN A 25 -6.34 7.38 4.22
C ASN A 25 -5.76 6.45 5.29
N LEU A 26 -5.34 5.26 4.88
CA LEU A 26 -4.52 4.38 5.72
C LEU A 26 -3.04 4.66 5.44
N GLU A 27 -2.34 5.21 6.41
CA GLU A 27 -0.93 5.58 6.30
C GLU A 27 -0.06 4.55 7.04
N ILE A 28 0.90 3.98 6.32
CA ILE A 28 1.89 3.04 6.85
C ILE A 28 3.24 3.75 6.91
N ASN A 29 3.70 4.05 8.12
CA ASN A 29 4.99 4.70 8.31
C ASN A 29 6.12 3.68 8.29
N LEU A 30 7.11 3.91 7.43
CA LEU A 30 8.35 3.13 7.35
C LEU A 30 9.50 3.89 8.02
N PRO A 31 10.56 3.20 8.49
CA PRO A 31 11.74 3.86 9.02
C PRO A 31 12.37 4.81 8.02
N ALA A 32 12.95 5.89 8.56
CA ALA A 32 13.75 6.85 7.79
C ALA A 32 14.87 6.11 7.04
N GLY A 33 14.95 6.36 5.73
CA GLY A 33 15.92 5.72 4.86
C GLY A 33 15.71 6.12 3.40
N ALA A 34 16.70 5.82 2.57
CA ALA A 34 16.60 6.00 1.14
C ALA A 34 16.01 4.74 0.50
N TYR A 35 14.91 4.90 -0.23
CA TYR A 35 14.24 3.83 -0.96
C TYR A 35 14.50 4.03 -2.45
N ASN A 36 15.45 3.28 -3.01
CA ASN A 36 15.91 3.53 -4.38
C ASN A 36 14.93 2.98 -5.42
N ASN A 37 14.87 3.68 -6.56
CA ASN A 37 14.06 3.29 -7.70
C ASN A 37 14.46 1.91 -8.26
N GLY A 38 13.46 1.10 -8.65
CA GLY A 38 13.66 -0.23 -9.24
C GLY A 38 14.05 -1.32 -8.24
N GLU A 39 14.21 -0.98 -6.97
CA GLU A 39 14.59 -1.95 -5.95
C GLU A 39 13.38 -2.61 -5.28
N LYS A 40 13.54 -3.90 -4.99
CA LYS A 40 12.57 -4.69 -4.24
C LYS A 40 12.76 -4.49 -2.74
N TYR A 41 11.69 -4.12 -2.06
CA TYR A 41 11.57 -4.06 -0.61
C TYR A 41 10.50 -5.03 -0.13
N CYS A 42 10.72 -5.64 1.03
CA CYS A 42 9.75 -6.51 1.68
C CYS A 42 9.24 -5.81 2.93
N ILE A 43 8.09 -5.15 2.80
CA ILE A 43 7.47 -4.39 3.87
C ILE A 43 6.64 -5.35 4.73
N VAL A 44 6.85 -5.33 6.05
CA VAL A 44 5.99 -6.01 7.01
C VAL A 44 5.17 -4.96 7.75
N VAL A 45 3.85 -5.12 7.71
CA VAL A 45 2.93 -4.29 8.50
C VAL A 45 2.97 -4.81 9.93
N ALA A 46 3.72 -4.17 10.83
CA ALA A 46 4.02 -4.71 12.15
C ALA A 46 2.95 -4.35 13.18
N GLN A 47 2.41 -3.12 13.09
CA GLN A 47 1.40 -2.60 14.00
C GLN A 47 -0.01 -3.08 13.61
N ALA A 48 -0.93 -2.95 14.56
CA ALA A 48 -2.35 -3.19 14.32
C ALA A 48 -2.92 -2.11 13.38
N ILE A 49 -3.85 -2.51 12.50
CA ILE A 49 -4.63 -1.56 11.71
C ILE A 49 -5.69 -0.96 12.63
N PRO A 50 -5.83 0.38 12.73
CA PRO A 50 -6.87 1.00 13.55
C PRO A 50 -8.27 0.51 13.16
N GLU A 51 -9.13 0.24 14.13
CA GLU A 51 -10.52 -0.20 13.90
C GLU A 51 -11.37 0.85 13.18
N THR A 52 -10.96 2.13 13.26
CA THR A 52 -11.59 3.23 12.55
C THR A 52 -11.29 3.26 11.05
N ALA A 53 -10.33 2.45 10.57
CA ALA A 53 -9.96 2.42 9.17
C ALA A 53 -11.10 1.87 8.32
N THR A 54 -11.51 2.62 7.30
CA THR A 54 -12.57 2.16 6.40
C THR A 54 -12.02 1.15 5.40
N ILE A 55 -12.83 0.16 5.04
CA ILE A 55 -12.46 -0.94 4.12
C ILE A 55 -11.93 -0.40 2.78
N ASN A 56 -12.50 0.72 2.31
CA ASN A 56 -12.20 1.34 1.03
C ASN A 56 -11.12 2.42 1.11
N ALA A 57 -10.55 2.68 2.29
CA ALA A 57 -9.53 3.69 2.47
C ALA A 57 -8.32 3.41 1.58
N PRO A 58 -7.86 4.38 0.78
CA PRO A 58 -6.62 4.23 0.02
C PRO A 58 -5.42 4.13 0.96
N VAL A 59 -4.45 3.29 0.57
CA VAL A 59 -3.24 3.04 1.35
C VAL A 59 -2.09 3.90 0.82
N TYR A 60 -1.44 4.58 1.75
CA TYR A 60 -0.25 5.39 1.52
C TYR A 60 0.89 4.96 2.44
N ILE A 61 2.10 5.24 2.01
CA ILE A 61 3.33 5.02 2.75
C ILE A 61 3.95 6.36 3.06
N THR A 62 4.33 6.55 4.32
CA THR A 62 5.17 7.65 4.81
C THR A 62 6.53 7.11 5.23
N ILE A 63 7.54 7.99 5.28
CA ILE A 63 8.92 7.61 5.58
C ILE A 63 9.44 8.46 6.73
N GLY A 64 9.74 7.84 7.86
CA GLY A 64 10.31 8.46 9.04
C GLY A 64 9.39 9.52 9.62
N THR A 65 9.85 10.77 9.58
CA THR A 65 9.09 11.96 10.00
C THR A 65 8.54 12.75 8.81
N GLY A 66 8.71 12.24 7.58
CA GLY A 66 8.22 12.88 6.37
C GLY A 66 6.71 12.79 6.25
N THR A 67 6.09 13.86 5.77
CA THR A 67 4.64 13.96 5.55
C THR A 67 4.21 13.61 4.12
N THR A 68 5.17 13.31 3.24
CA THR A 68 4.88 12.95 1.85
C THR A 68 4.18 11.59 1.77
N LEU A 69 3.03 11.56 1.12
CA LEU A 69 2.22 10.37 0.92
C LEU A 69 2.59 9.67 -0.38
N TYR A 70 3.25 8.52 -0.26
CA TYR A 70 3.57 7.68 -1.42
C TYR A 70 2.50 6.60 -1.60
N PRO A 71 1.75 6.57 -2.70
CA PRO A 71 0.70 5.57 -2.89
C PRO A 71 1.28 4.15 -2.96
N LEU A 72 0.62 3.23 -2.28
CA LEU A 72 0.83 1.80 -2.46
C LEU A 72 -0.06 1.33 -3.61
N THR A 73 0.54 0.81 -4.67
CA THR A 73 -0.16 0.40 -5.88
C THR A 73 -0.05 -1.10 -6.11
N LYS A 74 -1.06 -1.69 -6.74
CA LYS A 74 -1.05 -3.06 -7.23
C LYS A 74 -0.19 -3.16 -8.49
N ARG A 75 0.04 -4.38 -8.98
CA ARG A 75 0.79 -4.60 -10.23
C ARG A 75 0.15 -3.87 -11.43
N ASN A 76 -1.18 -3.73 -11.48
CA ASN A 76 -1.88 -2.98 -12.55
C ASN A 76 -1.92 -1.46 -12.31
N CYS A 77 -1.09 -0.93 -11.41
CA CYS A 77 -1.03 0.48 -11.03
C CYS A 77 -2.29 1.02 -10.32
N ALA A 78 -3.32 0.20 -10.10
CA ALA A 78 -4.46 0.60 -9.27
C ALA A 78 -4.03 0.75 -7.81
N GLN A 79 -4.64 1.68 -7.10
CA GLN A 79 -4.33 1.89 -5.69
C GLN A 79 -4.77 0.71 -4.83
N VAL A 80 -3.98 0.40 -3.81
CA VAL A 80 -4.33 -0.58 -2.79
C VAL A 80 -5.20 0.09 -1.75
N THR A 81 -6.25 -0.62 -1.35
CA THR A 81 -7.18 -0.21 -0.29
C THR A 81 -6.88 -0.98 1.01
N ALA A 82 -7.32 -0.44 2.15
CA ALA A 82 -7.06 -1.02 3.46
C ALA A 82 -7.51 -2.49 3.57
N CYS A 83 -8.58 -2.89 2.87
CA CYS A 83 -9.03 -4.28 2.81
C CYS A 83 -8.02 -5.27 2.20
N GLY A 84 -7.06 -4.79 1.41
CA GLY A 84 -5.97 -5.60 0.87
C GLY A 84 -4.78 -5.77 1.84
N ILE A 85 -4.79 -5.04 2.95
CA ILE A 85 -3.71 -5.01 3.93
C ILE A 85 -4.09 -5.78 5.19
N ARG A 86 -3.14 -6.53 5.73
CA ARG A 86 -3.26 -7.34 6.94
C ARG A 86 -2.08 -7.06 7.85
N THR A 87 -2.35 -7.04 9.15
CA THR A 87 -1.33 -6.95 10.18
C THR A 87 -0.41 -8.17 10.11
N ARG A 88 0.85 -8.01 10.48
CA ARG A 88 1.90 -9.05 10.51
C ARG A 88 2.12 -9.77 9.18
N THR A 89 1.72 -9.14 8.08
CA THR A 89 1.82 -9.72 6.73
C THR A 89 2.94 -9.04 5.95
N ARG A 90 3.68 -9.84 5.19
CA ARG A 90 4.79 -9.37 4.35
C ARG A 90 4.32 -9.07 2.94
N TYR A 91 4.54 -7.84 2.51
CA TYR A 91 4.27 -7.36 1.15
C TYR A 91 5.58 -7.10 0.42
N SER A 92 5.78 -7.82 -0.70
CA SER A 92 6.89 -7.53 -1.61
C SER A 92 6.49 -6.41 -2.55
N VAL A 93 7.22 -5.29 -2.50
CA VAL A 93 7.00 -4.11 -3.33
C VAL A 93 8.27 -3.77 -4.10
N CYS A 94 8.10 -3.08 -5.22
CA CYS A 94 9.15 -2.42 -5.97
C CYS A 94 8.92 -0.92 -5.90
N VAL A 95 9.95 -0.15 -5.55
CA VAL A 95 9.83 1.31 -5.53
C VAL A 95 9.93 1.83 -6.96
N VAL A 96 8.97 2.66 -7.34
CA VAL A 96 8.92 3.29 -8.66
C VAL A 96 8.86 4.80 -8.44
N THR A 97 9.89 5.51 -8.88
CA THR A 97 9.96 6.97 -8.79
C THR A 97 9.66 7.61 -10.14
N THR A 98 9.04 8.78 -10.11
CA THR A 98 8.87 9.68 -11.26
C THR A 98 9.57 11.01 -10.96
N PRO A 99 9.71 11.93 -11.93
CA PRO A 99 10.32 13.24 -11.68
C PRO A 99 9.60 14.08 -10.60
N THR A 100 8.32 13.77 -10.34
CA THR A 100 7.45 14.52 -9.43
C THR A 100 7.05 13.76 -8.18
N GLY A 101 7.48 12.50 -8.02
CA GLY A 101 7.08 11.69 -6.86
C GLY A 101 7.54 10.24 -6.91
N GLY A 102 6.80 9.38 -6.21
CA GLY A 102 7.10 7.95 -6.17
C GLY A 102 5.91 7.13 -5.71
N SER A 103 6.01 5.82 -5.90
CA SER A 103 5.02 4.85 -5.47
C SER A 103 5.69 3.55 -5.09
N PHE A 104 5.04 2.80 -4.20
CA PHE A 104 5.44 1.44 -3.88
C PHE A 104 4.52 0.50 -4.66
N ARG A 105 5.07 -0.22 -5.63
CA ARG A 105 4.29 -1.12 -6.49
C ARG A 105 4.41 -2.55 -5.98
N MET A 106 3.30 -3.14 -5.54
CA MET A 106 3.25 -4.52 -5.12
C MET A 106 3.60 -5.48 -6.25
N LEU A 107 4.52 -6.41 -5.96
CA LEU A 107 4.87 -7.49 -6.87
C LEU A 107 3.84 -8.63 -6.82
N GLY A 108 3.10 -8.75 -5.71
CA GLY A 108 1.99 -9.70 -5.54
C GLY A 108 0.63 -9.01 -5.53
N GLN A 109 -0.43 -9.82 -5.56
CA GLN A 109 -1.80 -9.36 -5.33
C GLN A 109 -2.09 -9.44 -3.81
N PRO A 110 -2.75 -8.44 -3.20
CA PRO A 110 -3.31 -8.62 -1.86
C PRO A 110 -4.29 -9.81 -1.85
N CYS A 111 -4.17 -10.68 -0.85
CA CYS A 111 -5.03 -11.87 -0.74
C CYS A 111 -6.40 -11.51 -0.15
N CYS A 112 -7.46 -12.15 -0.67
CA CYS A 112 -8.80 -12.14 -0.07
C CYS A 112 -9.39 -10.74 0.18
N SER A 113 -9.20 -9.81 -0.77
CA SER A 113 -9.89 -8.52 -0.77
C SER A 113 -11.14 -8.64 -1.64
N PRO A 114 -12.35 -8.39 -1.11
CA PRO A 114 -13.54 -8.27 -1.95
C PRO A 114 -13.31 -7.16 -2.98
N SER A 115 -13.85 -7.35 -4.19
CA SER A 115 -13.86 -6.28 -5.19
C SER A 115 -14.93 -5.27 -4.81
N ASN A 116 -14.48 -4.12 -4.35
CA ASN A 116 -15.28 -2.94 -4.03
C ASN A 116 -15.26 -1.90 -5.17
N ASN A 117 -14.87 -2.33 -6.37
CA ASN A 117 -14.84 -1.47 -7.55
C ASN A 117 -16.25 -0.97 -7.85
N LEU A 118 -16.36 0.31 -8.21
CA LEU A 118 -17.58 0.85 -8.76
C LEU A 118 -17.92 0.11 -10.07
N SER A 119 -19.22 -0.11 -10.31
CA SER A 119 -19.72 -0.70 -11.57
C SER A 119 -19.48 0.22 -12.77
N SER A 120 -19.48 1.52 -12.52
CA SER A 120 -19.21 2.57 -13.51
C SER A 120 -18.73 3.83 -12.80
N ILE A 121 -18.02 4.68 -13.54
CA ILE A 121 -17.75 6.06 -13.15
C ILE A 121 -18.47 6.97 -14.14
N ASP A 122 -18.98 8.09 -13.65
CA ASP A 122 -19.62 9.13 -14.46
C ASP A 122 -18.89 10.48 -14.27
N GLY A 123 -19.30 11.48 -15.04
CA GLY A 123 -18.80 12.85 -14.89
C GLY A 123 -19.40 13.61 -13.71
N GLY A 124 -20.06 12.94 -12.77
CA GLY A 124 -20.81 13.55 -11.66
C GLY A 124 -22.19 14.13 -12.06
N THR A 125 -22.71 13.76 -13.23
CA THR A 125 -23.97 14.30 -13.79
C THR A 125 -25.00 13.22 -14.12
N ALA A 126 -24.66 11.93 -14.02
CA ALA A 126 -25.59 10.85 -14.32
C ALA A 126 -26.34 10.43 -13.05
N ALA A 127 -27.65 10.23 -13.17
CA ALA A 127 -28.42 9.59 -12.12
C ALA A 127 -27.91 8.16 -11.91
N ALA A 128 -27.77 7.74 -10.64
CA ALA A 128 -27.30 6.40 -10.29
C ALA A 128 -28.12 5.32 -11.04
N PRO A 129 -27.48 4.27 -11.58
CA PRO A 129 -28.20 3.23 -12.30
C PRO A 129 -29.18 2.54 -11.34
N ALA A 130 -30.46 2.50 -11.72
CA ALA A 130 -31.47 1.74 -11.01
C ALA A 130 -31.21 0.23 -11.22
N THR A 131 -31.23 -0.52 -10.12
CA THR A 131 -31.11 -1.98 -10.07
C THR A 131 -32.25 -2.70 -10.78
#